data_AF-A0A6M4IIZ9-F1
#
_entry.id   AF-A0A6M4IIZ9-F1
#
_cell.length_a   1.000
_cell.length_b   1.000
_cell.length_c   1.000
_cell.angle_alpha   90.00
_cell.angle_beta   90.00
_cell.angle_gamma   90.00
#
_symmetry.space_group_name_H-M   'P 1'
#
loop_
_entity.id
_entity.type
_entity.pdbx_description
1 polymer ?
#
loop_
_entity_poly.entity_id
_entity_poly.type
_entity_poly.pdbx_seq_one_letter_code
_entity_poly.pdbx_strand_id
1 'polypeptide(L)'
;MPPLLRAERHCGGARCRQVLLVERPTAALREARATILATAPSYQDQAAAEHGLTAAEGRSYALSVIPKNPDRVTRLPARRRREFEAHLRKKLAGARQRLSVGAAPSLAALTLPEEEPLTPRRRAELAILGAGCGACRGNCCRGGGDHAYHGEDSMARYLLRHPGREDDAVIADYLGHVPARTMSTGCIYQESGGCSLPRDMRADICNQFFCDGLNEIRFLYGDGRPVRAFFVHYDGTMLHGGQFVEIPEVAD
;
A
#
# COMPACT_ATOMS: atom_id res chain seq x y z
N MET A 1 1.95 -30.70 -2.37
CA MET A 1 3.07 -30.72 -1.41
C MET A 1 4.35 -30.54 -2.20
N PRO A 2 5.19 -29.53 -1.93
CA PRO A 2 6.47 -29.44 -2.61
C PRO A 2 7.37 -30.58 -2.10
N PRO A 3 8.21 -31.18 -2.95
CA PRO A 3 9.10 -32.24 -2.54
C PRO A 3 10.11 -31.67 -1.53
N LEU A 4 10.23 -32.33 -0.38
CA LEU A 4 11.27 -32.09 0.60
C LEU A 4 12.63 -32.25 -0.10
N LEU A 5 13.30 -31.14 -0.37
CA LEU A 5 14.69 -31.11 -0.80
C LEU A 5 15.52 -31.88 0.25
N ARG A 6 16.12 -32.99 -0.18
CA ARG A 6 16.94 -33.88 0.65
C ARG A 6 17.99 -33.09 1.43
N ALA A 7 17.91 -33.17 2.76
CA ALA A 7 18.85 -32.59 3.71
C ALA A 7 20.19 -33.36 3.81
N GLU A 8 20.73 -33.87 2.72
CA GLU A 8 21.82 -34.88 2.77
C GLU A 8 23.20 -34.40 2.29
N ARG A 9 23.44 -33.10 2.02
CA ARG A 9 24.78 -32.64 1.56
C ARG A 9 25.28 -31.31 2.12
N HIS A 10 25.03 -31.01 3.40
CA HIS A 10 25.52 -29.77 4.00
C HIS A 10 26.26 -30.06 5.31
N CYS A 11 27.49 -29.54 5.45
CA CYS A 11 28.20 -29.68 6.72
C CYS A 11 27.46 -28.87 7.81
N GLY A 12 27.26 -29.46 8.99
CA GLY A 12 26.48 -28.88 10.08
C GLY A 12 27.17 -27.73 10.83
N GLY A 13 28.20 -27.10 10.25
CA GLY A 13 28.90 -25.98 10.86
C GLY A 13 28.07 -24.70 10.82
N ALA A 14 28.18 -23.87 11.87
CA ALA A 14 27.45 -22.60 11.96
C ALA A 14 27.71 -21.68 10.76
N ARG A 15 28.95 -21.64 10.25
CA ARG A 15 29.31 -20.88 9.05
C ARG A 15 28.64 -21.41 7.78
N CYS A 16 28.58 -22.74 7.61
CA CYS A 16 27.95 -23.35 6.45
C CYS A 16 26.42 -23.11 6.45
N ARG A 17 25.79 -23.21 7.63
CA ARG A 17 24.38 -22.83 7.82
C ARG A 17 24.15 -21.36 7.49
N GLN A 18 24.99 -20.44 7.97
CA GLN A 18 24.88 -19.02 7.65
C GLN A 18 24.97 -18.76 6.14
N VAL A 19 25.94 -19.37 5.46
CA VAL A 19 26.12 -19.20 4.01
C VAL A 19 24.93 -19.77 3.23
N LEU A 20 24.47 -20.97 3.56
CA LEU A 20 23.44 -21.67 2.78
C LEU A 20 22.03 -21.20 3.08
N LEU A 21 21.70 -20.87 4.33
CA LEU A 21 20.35 -20.51 4.74
C LEU A 21 20.10 -19.01 4.68
N VAL A 22 21.15 -18.18 4.72
CA VAL A 22 21.01 -16.72 4.78
C VAL A 22 21.71 -16.06 3.60
N GLU A 23 23.04 -16.20 3.46
CA GLU A 23 23.81 -15.40 2.50
C GLU A 23 23.45 -15.74 1.05
N ARG A 24 23.39 -17.02 0.67
CA ARG A 24 23.07 -17.46 -0.69
C ARG A 24 21.63 -17.10 -1.12
N PRO A 25 20.58 -17.41 -0.34
CA PRO A 25 19.22 -16.98 -0.67
C PRO A 25 19.12 -15.46 -0.80
N THR A 26 19.78 -14.71 0.11
CA THR A 26 19.78 -13.25 0.06
C THR A 26 20.49 -12.73 -1.20
N ALA A 27 21.64 -13.30 -1.57
CA ALA A 27 22.36 -12.93 -2.78
C ALA A 27 21.53 -13.24 -4.05
N ALA A 28 20.92 -14.42 -4.12
CA ALA A 28 20.05 -14.80 -5.23
C ALA A 28 18.83 -13.87 -5.36
N LEU A 29 18.21 -13.47 -4.22
CA LEU A 29 17.12 -12.50 -4.22
C LEU A 29 17.57 -11.11 -4.71
N ARG A 30 18.77 -10.65 -4.31
CA ARG A 30 19.35 -9.39 -4.78
C ARG A 30 19.65 -9.41 -6.27
N GLU A 31 20.24 -10.49 -6.78
CA GLU A 31 20.56 -10.66 -8.20
C GLU A 31 19.29 -10.75 -9.07
N ALA A 32 18.29 -11.52 -8.61
CA ALA A 32 16.98 -11.56 -9.26
C ALA A 32 16.34 -10.17 -9.31
N ARG A 33 16.38 -9.43 -8.20
CA ARG A 33 15.88 -8.05 -8.16
C ARG A 33 16.66 -7.11 -9.09
N ALA A 34 17.98 -7.21 -9.14
CA ALA A 34 18.81 -6.39 -10.01
C ALA A 34 18.50 -6.64 -11.49
N THR A 35 18.32 -7.90 -11.88
CA THR A 35 17.90 -8.29 -13.23
C THR A 35 16.54 -7.68 -13.56
N ILE A 36 15.56 -7.77 -12.65
CA ILE A 36 14.24 -7.16 -12.83
C ILE A 36 14.35 -5.64 -13.03
N LEU A 37 15.08 -4.93 -12.16
CA LEU A 37 15.27 -3.49 -12.27
C LEU A 37 15.97 -3.09 -13.58
N ALA A 38 16.94 -3.88 -14.04
CA ALA A 38 17.63 -3.64 -15.32
C ALA A 38 16.70 -3.79 -16.54
N THR A 39 15.64 -4.60 -16.44
CA THR A 39 14.64 -4.77 -17.53
C THR A 39 13.51 -3.74 -17.49
N ALA A 40 13.27 -3.09 -16.36
CA ALA A 40 12.16 -2.13 -16.21
C ALA A 40 12.17 -0.98 -17.25
N PRO A 41 13.32 -0.40 -17.68
CA PRO A 41 13.34 0.64 -18.71
C PRO A 41 12.77 0.21 -20.06
N SER A 42 12.95 -1.06 -20.47
CA SER A 42 12.40 -1.51 -21.76
C SER A 42 10.88 -1.59 -21.75
N TYR A 43 10.28 -1.90 -20.59
CA TYR A 43 8.82 -1.85 -20.42
C TYR A 43 8.30 -0.42 -20.53
N GLN A 44 9.02 0.56 -19.99
CA GLN A 44 8.67 1.98 -20.13
C GLN A 44 8.76 2.44 -21.59
N ASP A 45 9.83 2.07 -22.29
CA ASP A 45 10.02 2.42 -23.70
C ASP A 45 8.95 1.79 -24.59
N GLN A 46 8.61 0.51 -24.35
CA GLN A 46 7.53 -0.17 -25.08
C GLN A 46 6.18 0.48 -24.80
N ALA A 47 5.84 0.72 -23.53
CA ALA A 47 4.58 1.35 -23.17
C ALA A 47 4.50 2.78 -23.74
N ALA A 48 5.60 3.54 -23.76
CA ALA A 48 5.63 4.87 -24.37
C ALA A 48 5.26 4.80 -25.85
N ALA A 49 5.85 3.87 -26.61
CA ALA A 49 5.52 3.67 -28.02
C ALA A 49 4.04 3.28 -28.23
N GLU A 50 3.49 2.39 -27.40
CA GLU A 50 2.08 1.98 -27.45
C GLU A 50 1.13 3.15 -27.13
N HIS A 51 1.55 4.08 -26.28
CA HIS A 51 0.80 5.28 -25.90
C HIS A 51 1.06 6.49 -26.83
N GLY A 52 1.84 6.33 -27.90
CA GLY A 52 2.16 7.41 -28.84
C GLY A 52 3.09 8.49 -28.28
N LEU A 53 3.79 8.20 -27.18
CA LEU A 53 4.81 9.06 -26.60
C LEU A 53 6.16 8.83 -27.28
N THR A 54 6.93 9.90 -27.46
CA THR A 54 8.34 9.76 -27.84
C THR A 54 9.13 9.09 -26.71
N ALA A 55 10.28 8.48 -27.03
CA ALA A 55 11.16 7.92 -26.01
C ALA A 55 11.61 8.97 -24.98
N ALA A 56 11.81 10.22 -25.40
CA ALA A 56 12.17 11.32 -24.50
C ALA A 56 11.01 11.66 -23.54
N GLU A 57 9.78 11.74 -24.03
CA GLU A 57 8.59 11.93 -23.19
C GLU A 57 8.38 10.76 -22.25
N GLY A 58 8.49 9.51 -22.73
CA GLY A 58 8.37 8.32 -21.88
C GLY A 58 9.35 8.34 -20.71
N ARG A 59 10.65 8.58 -20.98
CA ARG A 59 11.72 8.65 -19.96
C ARG A 59 11.62 9.84 -19.02
N SER A 60 10.76 10.80 -19.34
CA SER A 60 10.53 11.95 -18.49
C SER A 60 9.64 11.64 -17.28
N TYR A 61 8.95 10.48 -17.30
CA TYR A 61 8.24 9.89 -16.17
C TYR A 61 9.22 9.13 -15.26
N ALA A 62 9.14 9.35 -13.95
CA ALA A 62 9.94 8.59 -13.00
C ALA A 62 9.56 7.10 -13.03
N LEU A 63 10.49 6.23 -13.41
CA LEU A 63 10.28 4.78 -13.45
C LEU A 63 10.32 4.20 -12.04
N SER A 64 9.33 3.38 -11.70
CA SER A 64 9.31 2.64 -10.44
C SER A 64 8.73 1.25 -10.61
N VAL A 65 9.40 0.26 -10.00
CA VAL A 65 8.92 -1.11 -9.93
C VAL A 65 8.13 -1.30 -8.64
N ILE A 66 6.82 -1.52 -8.78
CA ILE A 66 5.92 -1.75 -7.65
C ILE A 66 5.41 -3.19 -7.62
N PRO A 67 5.10 -3.75 -6.43
CA PRO A 67 4.49 -5.07 -6.35
C PRO A 67 3.14 -5.12 -7.05
N LYS A 68 2.75 -6.30 -7.52
CA LYS A 68 1.45 -6.60 -8.10
C LYS A 68 0.75 -7.66 -7.28
N ASN A 69 -0.51 -7.41 -6.92
CA ASN A 69 -1.41 -8.47 -6.53
C ASN A 69 -2.03 -9.07 -7.81
N PRO A 70 -1.69 -10.32 -8.21
CA PRO A 70 -2.23 -10.93 -9.42
C PRO A 70 -3.68 -11.41 -9.25
N ASP A 71 -4.21 -11.34 -8.02
CA ASP A 71 -5.55 -11.80 -7.71
C ASP A 71 -6.64 -10.99 -8.43
N ARG A 72 -7.87 -11.52 -8.39
CA ARG A 72 -9.02 -10.95 -9.08
C ARG A 72 -9.95 -10.19 -8.15
N VAL A 73 -10.71 -9.27 -8.72
CA VAL A 73 -11.82 -8.60 -8.04
C VAL A 73 -13.04 -9.52 -8.04
N THR A 74 -13.49 -9.89 -6.84
CA THR A 74 -14.67 -10.72 -6.61
C THR A 74 -15.73 -9.96 -5.84
N ARG A 75 -16.99 -10.41 -5.88
CA ARG A 75 -18.01 -9.94 -4.92
C ARG A 75 -17.51 -10.20 -3.50
N LEU A 76 -17.65 -9.22 -2.61
CA LEU A 76 -17.28 -9.36 -1.21
C LEU A 76 -18.17 -10.40 -0.53
N PRO A 77 -17.62 -11.49 0.04
CA PRO A 77 -18.40 -12.44 0.83
C PRO A 77 -19.00 -11.75 2.07
N ALA A 78 -20.29 -12.00 2.34
CA ALA A 78 -20.99 -11.40 3.49
C ALA A 78 -20.32 -11.71 4.84
N ARG A 79 -19.63 -12.85 4.93
CA ARG A 79 -18.82 -13.22 6.11
C ARG A 79 -17.74 -12.16 6.42
N ARG A 80 -16.95 -11.74 5.42
CA ARG A 80 -15.87 -10.76 5.59
C ARG A 80 -16.40 -9.43 6.13
N ARG A 81 -17.55 -8.97 5.61
CA ARG A 81 -18.22 -7.74 6.09
C ARG A 81 -18.64 -7.85 7.56
N ARG A 82 -19.21 -9.00 7.97
CA ARG A 82 -19.59 -9.24 9.38
C ARG A 82 -18.38 -9.33 10.31
N GLU A 83 -17.32 -10.01 9.87
CA GLU A 83 -16.07 -10.11 10.64
C GLU A 83 -15.43 -8.74 10.85
N PHE A 84 -15.46 -7.89 9.82
CA PHE A 84 -14.98 -6.52 9.91
C PHE A 84 -15.83 -5.66 10.84
N GLU A 85 -17.16 -5.72 10.74
CA GLU A 85 -18.05 -5.01 11.66
C GLU A 85 -17.79 -5.41 13.13
N ALA A 86 -17.72 -6.71 13.40
CA ALA A 86 -17.44 -7.22 14.74
C ALA A 86 -16.07 -6.75 15.26
N HIS A 87 -15.05 -6.73 14.39
CA HIS A 87 -13.74 -6.21 14.72
C HIS A 87 -13.78 -4.72 15.06
N LEU A 88 -14.43 -3.89 14.24
CA LEU A 88 -14.56 -2.46 14.49
C LEU A 88 -15.29 -2.19 15.81
N ARG A 89 -16.42 -2.85 16.07
CA ARG A 89 -17.17 -2.72 17.33
C ARG A 89 -16.28 -3.02 18.54
N LYS A 90 -15.48 -4.09 18.48
CA LYS A 90 -14.53 -4.44 19.54
C LYS A 90 -13.47 -3.34 19.75
N LYS A 91 -12.91 -2.80 18.67
CA LYS A 91 -11.87 -1.75 18.75
C LYS A 91 -12.43 -0.40 19.19
N LEU A 92 -13.67 -0.10 18.81
CA LEU A 92 -14.35 1.11 19.22
C LEU A 92 -14.66 1.10 20.71
N ALA A 93 -15.16 -0.03 21.24
CA ALA A 93 -15.39 -0.21 22.67
C ALA A 93 -14.08 -0.01 23.49
N GLY A 94 -12.97 -0.59 23.03
CA GLY A 94 -11.66 -0.39 23.66
C GLY A 94 -11.18 1.06 23.60
N ALA A 95 -11.38 1.74 22.47
CA ALA A 95 -11.04 3.15 22.31
C ALA A 95 -11.86 4.06 23.25
N ARG A 96 -13.17 3.82 23.37
CA ARG A 96 -14.05 4.53 24.32
C ARG A 96 -13.56 4.37 25.75
N GLN A 97 -13.27 3.13 26.16
CA GLN A 97 -12.77 2.83 27.50
C GLN A 97 -11.45 3.57 27.79
N ARG A 98 -10.52 3.59 26.83
CA ARG A 98 -9.25 4.33 26.96
C ARG A 98 -9.49 5.83 27.13
N LEU A 99 -10.34 6.41 26.28
CA LEU A 99 -10.67 7.83 26.35
C LEU A 99 -11.40 8.20 27.66
N SER A 100 -12.28 7.34 28.17
CA SER A 100 -13.01 7.62 29.43
C SER A 100 -12.11 7.64 30.67
N VAL A 101 -10.98 6.92 30.65
CA VAL A 101 -9.97 6.95 31.73
C VAL A 101 -8.86 7.97 31.49
N GLY A 102 -9.01 8.85 30.50
CA GLY A 102 -8.02 9.87 30.16
C GLY A 102 -6.73 9.32 29.55
N ALA A 103 -6.72 8.06 29.08
CA ALA A 103 -5.56 7.52 28.39
C ALA A 103 -5.46 8.14 27.00
N ALA A 104 -4.40 8.93 26.79
CA ALA A 104 -4.13 9.53 25.50
C ALA A 104 -3.97 8.45 24.41
N PRO A 105 -4.47 8.67 23.19
CA PRO A 105 -4.04 7.90 22.03
C PRO A 105 -2.53 8.02 21.84
N SER A 106 -1.92 7.08 21.11
CA SER A 106 -0.50 7.22 20.78
C SER A 106 -0.27 8.53 20.00
N LEU A 107 0.93 9.10 20.11
CA LEU A 107 1.33 10.30 19.36
C LEU A 107 1.12 10.10 17.85
N ALA A 108 1.33 8.88 17.34
CA ALA A 108 1.04 8.48 15.95
C ALA A 108 -0.46 8.55 15.60
N ALA A 109 -1.34 8.22 16.55
CA ALA A 109 -2.79 8.33 16.40
C ALA A 109 -3.27 9.79 16.43
N LEU A 110 -2.49 10.71 16.98
CA LEU A 110 -2.78 12.16 16.96
C LEU A 110 -2.14 12.86 15.76
N THR A 111 -1.11 12.27 15.16
CA THR A 111 -0.37 12.84 14.03
C THR A 111 -0.81 12.20 12.70
N LEU A 112 -1.88 12.73 12.14
CA LEU A 112 -1.86 13.02 10.71
C LEU A 112 -1.44 14.49 10.59
N PRO A 113 -0.49 14.85 9.69
CA PRO A 113 -0.19 16.26 9.47
C PRO A 113 -1.41 16.93 8.85
N GLU A 114 -2.23 17.57 9.68
CA GLU A 114 -3.21 18.59 9.32
C GLU A 114 -3.01 19.68 10.38
N GLU A 115 -2.46 20.84 10.03
CA GLU A 115 -3.25 22.05 9.80
C GLU A 115 -2.60 23.07 8.83
N GLU A 116 -1.37 22.83 8.33
CA GLU A 116 -0.83 23.68 7.27
C GLU A 116 -1.45 23.28 5.91
N PRO A 117 -1.94 24.24 5.11
CA PRO A 117 -2.40 23.96 3.76
C PRO A 117 -1.31 23.23 2.99
N LEU A 118 -1.58 21.97 2.61
CA LEU A 118 -0.66 21.23 1.75
C LEU A 118 -0.43 22.07 0.49
N THR A 119 0.83 22.34 0.17
CA THR A 119 1.16 23.01 -1.09
C THR A 119 0.59 22.18 -2.27
N PRO A 120 0.19 22.81 -3.39
CA PRO A 120 -0.28 22.09 -4.58
C PRO A 120 0.63 20.92 -4.97
N ARG A 121 1.94 21.15 -4.90
CA ARG A 121 2.96 20.13 -5.13
C ARG A 121 2.88 18.96 -4.14
N ARG A 122 2.76 19.22 -2.85
CA ARG A 122 2.65 18.15 -1.85
C ARG A 122 1.40 17.31 -2.04
N ARG A 123 0.29 17.93 -2.48
CA ARG A 123 -0.92 17.20 -2.87
C ARG A 123 -0.67 16.31 -4.08
N ALA A 124 0.01 16.82 -5.10
CA ALA A 124 0.38 16.03 -6.28
C ALA A 124 1.28 14.83 -5.91
N GLU A 125 2.28 15.03 -5.05
CA GLU A 125 3.16 13.96 -4.54
C GLU A 125 2.37 12.87 -3.80
N LEU A 126 1.43 13.25 -2.92
CA LEU A 126 0.60 12.29 -2.20
C LEU A 126 -0.36 11.55 -3.14
N ALA A 127 -0.90 12.24 -4.14
CA ALA A 127 -1.79 11.66 -5.14
C ALA A 127 -1.07 10.64 -6.01
N ILE A 128 0.17 10.90 -6.46
CA ILE A 128 0.92 9.95 -7.28
C ILE A 128 1.34 8.71 -6.48
N LEU A 129 1.71 8.88 -5.20
CA LEU A 129 1.94 7.75 -4.29
C LEU A 129 0.66 6.94 -4.07
N GLY A 130 -0.49 7.62 -3.96
CA GLY A 130 -1.81 6.98 -3.89
C GLY A 130 -2.14 6.16 -5.12
N ALA A 131 -1.87 6.71 -6.31
CA ALA A 131 -2.06 6.02 -7.59
C ALA A 131 -1.18 4.77 -7.69
N GLY A 132 0.10 4.86 -7.32
CA GLY A 132 1.00 3.71 -7.29
C GLY A 132 0.57 2.65 -6.27
N CYS A 133 0.12 3.05 -5.07
CA CYS A 133 -0.48 2.13 -4.09
C CYS A 133 -1.72 1.42 -4.66
N GLY A 134 -2.57 2.13 -5.41
CA GLY A 134 -3.76 1.56 -6.03
C GLY A 134 -3.43 0.55 -7.13
N ALA A 135 -2.44 0.86 -7.96
CA ALA A 135 -1.98 0.04 -9.08
C ALA A 135 -1.39 -1.32 -8.63
N CYS A 136 -0.87 -1.39 -7.41
CA CYS A 136 -0.42 -2.63 -6.75
C CYS A 136 -1.57 -3.60 -6.41
N ARG A 137 -2.83 -3.12 -6.35
CA ARG A 137 -4.04 -3.91 -6.08
C ARG A 137 -4.01 -4.70 -4.77
N GLY A 138 -3.32 -4.13 -3.78
CA GLY A 138 -3.32 -4.62 -2.40
C GLY A 138 -2.33 -5.73 -2.08
N ASN A 139 -1.22 -5.84 -2.80
CA ASN A 139 -0.15 -6.77 -2.41
C ASN A 139 0.38 -6.44 -1.01
N CYS A 140 0.66 -5.16 -0.74
CA CYS A 140 1.19 -4.71 0.55
C CYS A 140 0.14 -4.67 1.67
N CYS A 141 -1.14 -4.43 1.35
CA CYS A 141 -2.21 -4.37 2.35
C CYS A 141 -2.91 -5.72 2.59
N ARG A 142 -2.44 -6.81 1.97
CA ARG A 142 -2.96 -8.17 2.12
C ARG A 142 -3.08 -8.59 3.59
N GLY A 143 -2.08 -8.25 4.42
CA GLY A 143 -2.10 -8.55 5.85
C GLY A 143 -3.18 -7.82 6.64
N GLY A 144 -3.86 -6.84 6.04
CA GLY A 144 -4.98 -6.13 6.66
C GLY A 144 -6.28 -6.93 6.60
N GLY A 145 -6.40 -7.87 5.66
CA GLY A 145 -7.54 -8.78 5.53
C GLY A 145 -8.89 -8.14 5.86
N ASP A 146 -9.57 -8.70 6.85
CA ASP A 146 -10.91 -8.30 7.29
C ASP A 146 -10.91 -7.36 8.49
N HIS A 147 -9.75 -6.87 8.91
CA HIS A 147 -9.62 -5.91 10.00
C HIS A 147 -9.08 -4.55 9.54
N ALA A 148 -8.58 -4.47 8.29
CA ALA A 148 -8.01 -3.28 7.66
C ALA A 148 -6.95 -2.54 8.50
N TYR A 149 -6.22 -3.31 9.32
CA TYR A 149 -5.28 -2.80 10.34
C TYR A 149 -5.89 -1.83 11.36
N HIS A 150 -7.22 -1.66 11.42
CA HIS A 150 -7.82 -0.77 12.40
C HIS A 150 -7.60 -1.29 13.82
N GLY A 151 -7.05 -0.43 14.66
CA GLY A 151 -6.88 -0.66 16.09
C GLY A 151 -7.72 0.31 16.91
N GLU A 152 -7.60 0.21 18.24
CA GLU A 152 -8.20 1.16 19.16
C GLU A 152 -7.70 2.59 18.90
N ASP A 153 -6.42 2.74 18.57
CA ASP A 153 -5.82 4.04 18.22
C ASP A 153 -6.49 4.67 16.98
N SER A 154 -6.82 3.87 15.96
CA SER A 154 -7.56 4.36 14.78
C SER A 154 -8.96 4.86 15.16
N MET A 155 -9.65 4.13 16.04
CA MET A 155 -11.00 4.50 16.50
C MET A 155 -10.96 5.71 17.43
N ALA A 156 -9.97 5.79 18.33
CA ALA A 156 -9.80 6.92 19.23
C ALA A 156 -9.55 8.22 18.46
N ARG A 157 -8.69 8.18 17.44
CA ARG A 157 -8.48 9.32 16.54
C ARG A 157 -9.77 9.75 15.83
N TYR A 158 -10.56 8.79 15.35
CA TYR A 158 -11.85 9.10 14.72
C TYR A 158 -12.78 9.83 15.71
N LEU A 159 -12.94 9.30 16.92
CA LEU A 159 -13.79 9.89 17.96
C LEU A 159 -13.35 11.29 18.38
N LEU A 160 -12.04 11.57 18.42
CA LEU A 160 -11.52 12.90 18.75
C LEU A 160 -11.84 13.95 17.66
N ARG A 161 -11.87 13.54 16.38
CA ARG A 161 -12.24 14.43 15.26
C ARG A 161 -13.74 14.55 15.03
N HIS A 162 -14.50 13.60 15.56
CA HIS A 162 -15.96 13.60 15.50
C HIS A 162 -16.57 13.50 16.91
N PRO A 163 -16.41 14.54 17.76
CA PRO A 163 -16.94 14.51 19.12
C PRO A 163 -18.45 14.24 19.13
N GLY A 164 -18.89 13.35 20.03
CA GLY A 164 -20.31 13.00 20.17
C GLY A 164 -20.87 12.10 19.07
N ARG A 165 -20.06 11.60 18.13
CA ARG A 165 -20.52 10.57 17.18
C ARG A 165 -20.87 9.29 17.93
N GLU A 166 -22.08 8.78 17.75
CA GLU A 166 -22.54 7.52 18.38
C GLU A 166 -21.88 6.29 17.77
N ASP A 167 -21.74 5.22 18.55
CA ASP A 167 -20.96 4.04 18.14
C ASP A 167 -21.51 3.39 16.86
N ASP A 168 -22.83 3.24 16.74
CA ASP A 168 -23.43 2.70 15.50
C ASP A 168 -23.21 3.61 14.29
N ALA A 169 -23.15 4.93 14.49
CA ALA A 169 -22.84 5.88 13.42
C ALA A 169 -21.38 5.73 12.98
N VAL A 170 -20.43 5.59 13.92
CA VAL A 170 -19.01 5.32 13.60
C VAL A 170 -18.89 4.04 12.76
N ILE A 171 -19.56 2.96 13.18
CA ILE A 171 -19.55 1.69 12.44
C ILE A 171 -20.13 1.88 11.03
N ALA A 172 -21.25 2.59 10.91
CA ALA A 172 -21.88 2.88 9.62
C ALA A 172 -20.95 3.69 8.70
N ASP A 173 -20.24 4.69 9.23
CA ASP A 173 -19.29 5.52 8.48
C ASP A 173 -18.21 4.63 7.83
N TYR A 174 -17.58 3.72 8.59
CA TYR A 174 -16.58 2.78 8.05
C TYR A 174 -17.19 1.76 7.08
N LEU A 175 -18.33 1.14 7.43
CA LEU A 175 -18.99 0.14 6.59
C LEU A 175 -19.55 0.71 5.29
N GLY A 176 -19.82 2.02 5.24
CA GLY A 176 -20.24 2.76 4.05
C GLY A 176 -19.16 2.82 2.98
N HIS A 177 -17.88 2.77 3.38
CA HIS A 177 -16.75 2.71 2.45
C HIS A 177 -16.39 1.29 2.01
N VAL A 178 -16.98 0.24 2.61
CA VAL A 178 -16.69 -1.15 2.21
C VAL A 178 -17.42 -1.45 0.89
N PRO A 179 -16.68 -1.73 -0.20
CA PRO A 179 -17.28 -1.86 -1.52
C PRO A 179 -17.91 -3.24 -1.73
N ALA A 180 -18.84 -3.32 -2.69
CA ALA A 180 -19.50 -4.57 -3.04
C ALA A 180 -18.55 -5.59 -3.70
N ARG A 181 -17.46 -5.11 -4.30
CA ARG A 181 -16.44 -5.94 -4.95
C ARG A 181 -15.05 -5.55 -4.48
N THR A 182 -14.27 -6.52 -4.04
CA THR A 182 -12.92 -6.32 -3.49
C THR A 182 -11.93 -7.26 -4.16
N MET A 183 -10.64 -6.94 -4.06
CA MET A 183 -9.59 -7.90 -4.33
C MET A 183 -9.74 -9.11 -3.39
N SER A 184 -9.67 -10.34 -3.92
CA SER A 184 -9.97 -11.55 -3.15
C SER A 184 -9.02 -11.78 -1.96
N THR A 185 -7.79 -11.31 -2.06
CA THR A 185 -6.73 -11.44 -1.04
C THR A 185 -6.26 -10.11 -0.48
N GLY A 186 -6.84 -8.99 -0.92
CA GLY A 186 -6.55 -7.69 -0.37
C GLY A 186 -7.29 -7.43 0.95
N CYS A 187 -6.92 -6.33 1.60
CA CYS A 187 -7.73 -5.73 2.65
C CYS A 187 -9.17 -5.49 2.15
N ILE A 188 -10.14 -5.53 3.06
CA ILE A 188 -11.58 -5.35 2.77
C ILE A 188 -11.92 -4.05 2.02
N TYR A 189 -11.09 -3.01 2.09
CA TYR A 189 -11.27 -1.76 1.34
C TYR A 189 -10.61 -1.73 -0.04
N GLN A 190 -9.83 -2.74 -0.39
CA GLN A 190 -9.08 -2.74 -1.64
C GLN A 190 -9.95 -3.15 -2.83
N GLU A 191 -10.14 -2.22 -3.76
CA GLU A 191 -10.76 -2.43 -5.08
C GLU A 191 -9.70 -2.54 -6.18
N SER A 192 -10.14 -2.64 -7.44
CA SER A 192 -9.25 -2.57 -8.60
C SER A 192 -8.54 -1.22 -8.72
N GLY A 193 -9.21 -0.12 -8.37
CA GLY A 193 -8.69 1.24 -8.52
C GLY A 193 -7.90 1.75 -7.31
N GLY A 194 -7.90 1.01 -6.20
CA GLY A 194 -7.23 1.43 -4.97
C GLY A 194 -8.05 1.17 -3.71
N CYS A 195 -7.69 1.88 -2.65
CA CYS A 195 -8.39 1.79 -1.38
C CYS A 195 -9.60 2.74 -1.39
N SER A 196 -10.79 2.17 -1.20
CA SER A 196 -12.08 2.87 -1.12
C SER A 196 -12.25 3.70 0.17
N LEU A 197 -11.42 3.46 1.19
CA LEU A 197 -11.44 4.21 2.43
C LEU A 197 -10.68 5.54 2.29
N PRO A 198 -11.27 6.68 2.68
CA PRO A 198 -10.61 7.98 2.75
C PRO A 198 -9.35 7.95 3.61
N ARG A 199 -8.35 8.76 3.23
CA ARG A 199 -7.00 8.72 3.83
C ARG A 199 -7.01 9.01 5.33
N ASP A 200 -7.83 9.96 5.74
CA ASP A 200 -8.06 10.36 7.11
C ASP A 200 -8.69 9.23 7.95
N MET A 201 -9.50 8.35 7.35
CA MET A 201 -10.08 7.20 8.04
C MET A 201 -9.17 5.97 8.08
N ARG A 202 -8.15 5.87 7.21
CA ARG A 202 -7.22 4.73 7.12
C ARG A 202 -6.41 4.54 8.40
N ALA A 203 -6.07 3.29 8.71
CA ALA A 203 -5.14 2.97 9.80
C ALA A 203 -3.76 3.63 9.59
N ASP A 204 -3.01 3.85 10.66
CA ASP A 204 -1.74 4.61 10.61
C ASP A 204 -0.71 3.94 9.70
N ILE A 205 -0.61 2.61 9.75
CA ILE A 205 0.26 1.84 8.86
C ILE A 205 -0.08 2.10 7.38
N CYS A 206 -1.36 2.26 7.02
CA CYS A 206 -1.78 2.52 5.65
C CYS A 206 -1.39 3.94 5.18
N ASN A 207 -1.16 4.86 6.11
CA ASN A 207 -0.76 6.24 5.83
C ASN A 207 0.77 6.42 5.79
N GLN A 208 1.51 5.54 6.45
CA GLN A 208 2.96 5.64 6.63
C GLN A 208 3.76 4.64 5.79
N PHE A 209 3.19 3.47 5.48
CA PHE A 209 3.87 2.43 4.73
C PHE A 209 3.91 2.73 3.22
N PHE A 210 5.09 2.60 2.63
CA PHE A 210 5.31 2.59 1.20
C PHE A 210 6.22 1.40 0.87
N CYS A 211 5.95 0.70 -0.24
CA CYS A 211 6.89 -0.30 -0.75
C CYS A 211 8.17 0.36 -1.25
N ASP A 212 9.24 -0.42 -1.43
CA ASP A 212 10.53 0.11 -1.91
C ASP A 212 10.39 0.97 -3.17
N GLY A 213 9.63 0.52 -4.17
CA GLY A 213 9.41 1.28 -5.40
C GLY A 213 8.73 2.65 -5.17
N LEU A 214 7.80 2.75 -4.22
CA LEU A 214 7.17 4.03 -3.88
C LEU A 214 8.07 4.91 -3.01
N ASN A 215 8.93 4.31 -2.17
CA ASN A 215 9.96 5.06 -1.47
C ASN A 215 10.96 5.68 -2.46
N GLU A 216 11.38 4.95 -3.50
CA GLU A 216 12.24 5.47 -4.56
C GLU A 216 11.61 6.71 -5.21
N ILE A 217 10.32 6.65 -5.57
CA ILE A 217 9.58 7.79 -6.12
C ILE A 217 9.55 8.99 -5.16
N ARG A 218 9.37 8.75 -3.86
CA ARG A 218 9.29 9.79 -2.84
C ARG A 218 10.56 10.65 -2.75
N PHE A 219 11.71 10.11 -3.14
CA PHE A 219 12.99 10.83 -3.15
C PHE A 219 13.31 11.49 -4.51
N LEU A 220 12.55 11.18 -5.57
CA LEU A 220 12.84 11.64 -6.94
C LEU A 220 12.21 13.00 -7.29
N TYR A 221 11.18 13.44 -6.57
CA TYR A 221 10.51 14.72 -6.82
C TYR A 221 11.23 15.89 -6.14
N GLY A 222 12.33 16.37 -6.72
CA GLY A 222 12.95 17.67 -6.39
C GLY A 222 12.27 18.86 -7.09
N ASP A 223 12.43 20.07 -6.55
CA ASP A 223 11.75 21.30 -7.01
C ASP A 223 11.83 21.52 -8.54
N GLY A 224 10.73 21.96 -9.16
CA GLY A 224 10.66 22.34 -10.57
C GLY A 224 10.41 21.22 -11.60
N ARG A 225 10.28 19.96 -11.18
CA ARG A 225 9.89 18.84 -12.07
C ARG A 225 8.40 18.48 -11.91
N PRO A 226 7.68 18.17 -13.01
CA PRO A 226 6.30 17.70 -12.93
C PRO A 226 6.20 16.36 -12.19
N VAL A 227 5.14 16.20 -11.40
CA VAL A 227 4.86 14.99 -10.63
C VAL A 227 4.26 13.92 -11.53
N ARG A 228 5.15 13.16 -12.16
CA ARG A 228 4.79 12.08 -13.08
C ARG A 228 5.64 10.84 -12.87
N ALA A 229 5.03 9.67 -13.04
CA ALA A 229 5.65 8.37 -12.82
C ALA A 229 5.14 7.33 -13.82
N PHE A 230 6.00 6.38 -14.15
CA PHE A 230 5.62 5.14 -14.82
C PHE A 230 5.78 4.00 -13.81
N PHE A 231 4.66 3.39 -13.44
CA PHE A 231 4.65 2.25 -12.53
C PHE A 231 4.62 0.96 -13.33
N VAL A 232 5.69 0.17 -13.24
CA VAL A 232 5.74 -1.20 -13.77
C VAL A 232 5.49 -2.19 -12.63
N HIS A 233 4.72 -3.23 -12.90
CA HIS A 233 4.21 -4.13 -11.86
C HIS A 233 5.00 -5.43 -11.78
N TYR A 234 5.36 -5.88 -10.59
CA TYR A 234 6.12 -7.10 -10.35
C TYR A 234 5.36 -8.07 -9.45
N ASP A 235 5.16 -9.31 -9.89
CA ASP A 235 4.39 -10.31 -9.12
C ASP A 235 5.26 -11.26 -8.26
N GLY A 236 6.57 -11.05 -8.23
CA GLY A 236 7.53 -11.95 -7.58
C GLY A 236 8.28 -12.86 -8.55
N THR A 237 7.89 -12.90 -9.83
CA THR A 237 8.55 -13.68 -10.87
C THR A 237 8.92 -12.86 -12.10
N MET A 238 8.02 -11.99 -12.56
CA MET A 238 8.23 -11.20 -13.78
C MET A 238 7.55 -9.82 -13.69
N LEU A 239 7.98 -8.93 -14.58
CA LEU A 239 7.34 -7.63 -14.79
C LEU A 239 6.07 -7.78 -15.65
N HIS A 240 5.11 -6.89 -15.43
CA HIS A 240 3.81 -6.90 -16.10
C HIS A 240 3.37 -5.49 -16.47
N GLY A 241 3.24 -5.25 -17.78
CA GLY A 241 2.69 -4.01 -18.35
C GLY A 241 3.29 -2.77 -17.71
N GLY A 242 2.46 -1.74 -17.52
CA GLY A 242 2.79 -0.58 -16.72
C GLY A 242 1.75 0.51 -16.91
N GLN A 243 1.83 1.57 -16.11
CA GLN A 243 0.89 2.68 -16.21
C GLN A 243 1.63 4.02 -16.07
N PHE A 244 1.44 4.90 -17.04
CA PHE A 244 1.80 6.30 -16.93
C PHE A 244 0.79 7.03 -16.05
N VAL A 245 1.29 7.74 -15.04
CA VAL A 245 0.50 8.56 -14.13
C VAL A 245 1.10 9.95 -14.10
N GLU A 246 0.28 10.95 -14.34
CA GLU A 246 0.63 12.36 -14.23
C GLU A 246 -0.39 13.04 -13.34
N ILE A 247 0.09 13.74 -12.32
CA ILE A 247 -0.77 14.55 -11.45
C ILE A 247 -0.45 16.02 -11.74
N PRO A 248 -1.41 16.80 -12.26
CA PRO A 248 -1.19 18.21 -12.50
C PRO A 248 -1.01 18.94 -11.16
N GLU A 249 -0.06 19.87 -11.11
CA GLU A 249 0.11 20.78 -9.97
C GLU A 249 -0.96 21.88 -10.06
N VAL A 250 -2.19 21.57 -9.67
CA VAL A 250 -3.30 22.55 -9.69
C VAL A 250 -3.31 23.32 -8.38
N ALA A 251 -3.21 24.65 -8.47
CA ALA A 251 -3.68 25.55 -7.41
C ALA A 251 -5.21 25.52 -7.43
N ASP A 252 -5.83 25.41 -6.26
CA ASP A 252 -7.29 25.54 -6.13
C ASP A 252 -7.77 26.94 -6.57
#